data_AF-A0A014PP71-F1
#
_entry.id   AF-A0A014PP71-F1
#
_cell.length_a   1.000
_cell.length_b   1.000
_cell.length_c   1.000
_cell.angle_alpha   90.00
_cell.angle_beta   90.00
_cell.angle_gamma   90.00
#
_symmetry.space_group_name_H-M   'P 1'
#
loop_
_entity.id
_entity.type
_entity.pdbx_description
1 polymer ?
#
loop_
_entity_poly.entity_id
_entity_poly.type
_entity_poly.pdbx_seq_one_letter_code
_entity_poly.pdbx_strand_id
1 'polypeptide(L)'
;MTTQTTTQIYETMSVPADMLALRTIEQPFSLAVPGDAQITVTCHTNARYYQKVTVEDVANKKSWVFFGSGEDETPMEIQGSKEKGVVLLRALESKPFFRTLRISCEYSSQGPSGPLEKSDVLVPQMRCEYNGPQHLKRISWEIFTEDGVDKDYNDSVLRITAEVDKDLC
;
A
#
# COMPACT_ATOMS: atom_id res chain seq x y z
N MET A 1 45.19 32.43 24.62
CA MET A 1 43.95 32.20 23.86
C MET A 1 44.04 30.80 23.28
N THR A 2 43.33 29.84 23.86
CA THR A 2 43.32 28.43 23.45
C THR A 2 41.97 28.12 22.82
N THR A 3 41.97 27.80 21.53
CA THR A 3 40.79 27.35 20.78
C THR A 3 40.52 25.88 21.09
N GLN A 4 39.38 25.58 21.71
CA GLN A 4 38.85 24.22 21.79
C GLN A 4 38.07 23.91 20.52
N THR A 5 38.50 22.88 19.79
CA THR A 5 37.78 22.33 18.65
C THR A 5 36.80 21.28 19.19
N THR A 6 35.51 21.59 19.18
CA THR A 6 34.45 20.63 19.53
C THR A 6 34.20 19.73 18.32
N THR A 7 34.67 18.48 18.38
CA THR A 7 34.28 17.46 17.41
C THR A 7 32.83 17.04 17.71
N GLN A 8 31.88 17.49 16.89
CA GLN A 8 30.52 16.94 16.91
C GLN A 8 30.58 15.51 16.39
N ILE A 9 30.34 14.55 17.28
CA ILE A 9 30.11 13.16 16.91
C ILE A 9 28.67 13.11 16.42
N TYR A 10 28.49 12.98 15.10
CA TYR A 10 27.17 12.65 14.54
C TYR A 10 26.94 11.17 14.82
N GLU A 11 26.18 10.86 15.87
CA GLU A 11 25.63 9.52 16.06
C GLU A 11 24.58 9.29 14.98
N THR A 12 24.97 8.58 13.92
CA THR A 12 24.04 8.03 12.95
C THR A 12 23.24 6.94 13.65
N MET A 13 22.11 7.30 14.27
CA MET A 13 21.17 6.32 14.79
C MET A 13 20.54 5.59 13.61
N SER A 14 21.06 4.40 13.28
CA SER A 14 20.41 3.50 12.34
C SER A 14 19.14 2.95 12.99
N VAL A 15 17.98 3.42 12.54
CA VAL A 15 16.71 2.79 12.87
C VAL A 15 16.72 1.42 12.19
N PRO A 16 16.61 0.30 12.93
CA PRO A 16 16.46 -1.02 12.34
C PRO A 16 15.30 -1.00 11.35
N ALA A 17 15.46 -1.61 10.18
CA ALA A 17 14.44 -1.63 9.13
C ALA A 17 13.07 -2.11 9.66
N ASP A 18 13.07 -3.00 10.65
CA ASP A 18 11.87 -3.55 11.30
C ASP A 18 11.10 -2.49 12.11
N MET A 19 11.76 -1.43 12.61
CA MET A 19 11.10 -0.32 13.30
C MET A 19 10.46 0.70 12.35
N LEU A 20 10.83 0.69 11.06
CA LEU A 20 10.13 1.50 10.05
C LEU A 20 8.79 0.85 9.65
N ALA A 21 8.70 -0.48 9.71
CA ALA A 21 7.51 -1.24 9.35
C ALA A 21 6.32 -1.03 10.32
N LEU A 22 6.54 -0.48 11.51
CA LEU A 22 5.52 -0.20 12.52
C LEU A 22 5.12 1.29 12.58
N ARG A 23 5.61 2.12 11.66
CA ARG A 23 5.22 3.54 11.62
C ARG A 23 3.93 3.71 10.83
N THR A 24 3.06 4.57 11.33
CA THR A 24 1.88 5.01 10.57
C THR A 24 2.24 6.13 9.60
N ILE A 25 1.48 6.25 8.53
CA ILE A 25 1.61 7.32 7.52
C ILE A 25 0.31 8.11 7.38
N GLU A 26 0.43 9.38 6.99
CA GLU A 26 -0.74 10.22 6.72
C GLU A 26 -1.44 9.85 5.42
N GLN A 27 -2.77 10.01 5.41
CA GLN A 27 -3.62 9.66 4.28
C GLN A 27 -4.33 10.88 3.65
N PRO A 28 -4.58 10.88 2.32
CA PRO A 28 -4.18 9.85 1.36
C PRO A 28 -2.68 9.88 1.07
N PHE A 29 -2.09 8.73 0.74
CA PHE A 29 -0.68 8.61 0.40
C PHE A 29 -0.49 8.19 -1.06
N SER A 30 0.74 8.34 -1.56
CA SER A 30 1.11 7.98 -2.93
C SER A 30 2.10 6.84 -2.93
N LEU A 31 1.85 5.83 -3.75
CA LEU A 31 2.73 4.70 -3.99
C LEU A 31 3.23 4.73 -5.44
N ALA A 32 4.55 4.74 -5.62
CA ALA A 32 5.18 4.58 -6.92
C ALA A 32 5.32 3.09 -7.24
N VAL A 33 4.77 2.66 -8.37
CA VAL A 33 4.86 1.28 -8.87
C VAL A 33 5.37 1.29 -10.32
N PRO A 34 5.96 0.21 -10.84
CA PRO A 34 6.47 0.17 -12.20
C PRO A 34 5.39 0.54 -13.24
N GLY A 35 5.70 1.52 -14.09
CA GLY A 35 4.73 2.04 -15.06
C GLY A 35 4.53 1.13 -16.28
N ASP A 36 5.51 0.28 -16.57
CA ASP A 36 5.54 -0.63 -17.71
C ASP A 36 5.22 -2.09 -17.34
N ALA A 37 4.89 -2.36 -16.08
CA ALA A 37 4.46 -3.67 -15.60
C ALA A 37 2.95 -3.84 -15.70
N GLN A 38 2.50 -5.10 -15.81
CA GLN A 38 1.14 -5.45 -15.43
C GLN A 38 1.03 -5.48 -13.91
N ILE A 39 -0.01 -4.85 -13.37
CA ILE A 39 -0.22 -4.75 -11.92
C ILE A 39 -1.54 -5.40 -11.53
N THR A 40 -1.49 -6.19 -10.47
CA THR A 40 -2.66 -6.77 -9.81
C THR A 40 -2.83 -6.10 -8.46
N VAL A 41 -4.04 -5.62 -8.17
CA VAL A 41 -4.41 -5.04 -6.89
C VAL A 41 -5.51 -5.87 -6.27
N THR A 42 -5.32 -6.31 -5.02
CA THR A 42 -6.32 -7.07 -4.27
C THR A 42 -6.52 -6.46 -2.90
N CYS A 43 -7.73 -6.55 -2.36
CA CYS A 43 -8.06 -5.99 -1.06
C CYS A 43 -8.95 -6.95 -0.29
N HIS A 44 -8.58 -7.24 0.95
CA HIS A 44 -9.30 -8.10 1.87
C HIS A 44 -9.58 -7.32 3.16
N THR A 45 -10.61 -7.72 3.89
CA THR A 45 -10.93 -7.18 5.21
C THR A 45 -10.87 -8.28 6.26
N ASN A 46 -10.44 -7.91 7.46
CA ASN A 46 -10.53 -8.74 8.65
C ASN A 46 -11.20 -7.96 9.80
N ALA A 47 -12.17 -7.11 9.47
CA ALA A 47 -12.78 -6.17 10.41
C ALA A 47 -14.28 -6.38 10.52
N ARG A 48 -14.81 -6.17 11.73
CA ARG A 48 -16.25 -6.05 11.93
C ARG A 48 -16.83 -4.79 11.28
N TYR A 49 -16.09 -3.67 11.32
CA TYR A 49 -16.56 -2.42 10.74
C TYR A 49 -16.48 -2.43 9.22
N TYR A 50 -17.28 -1.58 8.61
CA TYR A 50 -17.26 -1.41 7.17
C TYR A 50 -15.98 -0.72 6.75
N GLN A 51 -15.18 -1.39 5.91
CA GLN A 51 -13.93 -0.87 5.36
C GLN A 51 -14.16 -0.37 3.93
N LYS A 52 -13.43 0.68 3.57
CA LYS A 52 -13.44 1.27 2.23
C LYS A 52 -12.03 1.70 1.85
N VAL A 53 -11.48 1.08 0.81
CA VAL A 53 -10.15 1.39 0.27
C VAL A 53 -10.31 1.93 -1.15
N THR A 54 -9.87 3.16 -1.37
CA THR A 54 -9.88 3.80 -2.69
C THR A 54 -8.46 3.81 -3.26
N VAL A 55 -8.31 3.30 -4.48
CA VAL A 55 -7.06 3.33 -5.25
C VAL A 55 -7.30 4.15 -6.50
N GLU A 56 -6.59 5.26 -6.66
CA GLU A 56 -6.61 6.13 -7.83
C GLU A 56 -5.31 5.94 -8.63
N ASP A 57 -5.43 5.60 -9.90
CA ASP A 57 -4.35 5.68 -10.86
C ASP A 57 -4.26 7.10 -11.44
N VAL A 58 -3.30 7.87 -10.94
CA VAL A 58 -3.14 9.31 -11.23
C VAL A 58 -2.95 9.56 -12.73
N ALA A 59 -2.23 8.67 -13.42
CA ALA A 59 -1.93 8.83 -14.85
C ALA A 59 -3.20 8.73 -15.71
N ASN A 60 -4.08 7.77 -15.42
CA ASN A 60 -5.31 7.54 -16.19
C ASN A 60 -6.56 8.20 -15.59
N LYS A 61 -6.42 8.88 -14.43
CA LYS A 61 -7.53 9.48 -13.67
C LYS A 61 -8.66 8.48 -13.40
N LYS A 62 -8.29 7.22 -13.16
CA LYS A 62 -9.22 6.12 -12.92
C LYS A 62 -9.13 5.70 -11.46
N SER A 63 -10.27 5.52 -10.81
CA SER A 63 -10.36 5.09 -9.42
C SER A 63 -11.10 3.78 -9.29
N TRP A 64 -10.68 2.98 -8.32
CA TRP A 64 -11.35 1.77 -7.87
C TRP A 64 -11.62 1.88 -6.38
N VAL A 65 -12.82 1.52 -5.96
CA VAL A 65 -13.24 1.54 -4.56
C VAL A 65 -13.51 0.10 -4.15
N PHE A 66 -12.66 -0.44 -3.29
CA PHE A 66 -12.87 -1.68 -2.59
C PHE A 66 -13.69 -1.40 -1.34
N PHE A 67 -14.69 -2.20 -1.03
CA PHE A 67 -15.45 -2.08 0.20
C PHE A 67 -15.95 -3.42 0.73
N GLY A 68 -16.17 -3.50 2.04
CA GLY A 68 -16.68 -4.71 2.66
C GLY A 68 -16.56 -4.67 4.18
N SER A 69 -17.06 -5.72 4.82
CA SER A 69 -16.90 -6.01 6.24
C SER A 69 -16.86 -7.53 6.39
N GLY A 70 -16.17 -8.03 7.40
CA GLY A 70 -16.03 -9.45 7.68
C GLY A 70 -14.66 -9.76 8.23
N GLU A 71 -14.59 -10.80 9.05
CA GLU A 71 -13.35 -11.38 9.56
C GLU A 71 -12.86 -12.48 8.59
N ASP A 72 -11.73 -13.11 8.89
CA ASP A 72 -11.10 -14.21 8.16
C ASP A 72 -10.58 -13.85 6.75
N GLU A 73 -9.92 -12.69 6.61
CA GLU A 73 -9.38 -12.18 5.32
C GLU A 73 -10.41 -12.20 4.18
N THR A 74 -11.64 -11.75 4.45
CA THR A 74 -12.73 -11.75 3.47
C THR A 74 -12.42 -10.83 2.27
N PRO A 75 -12.49 -11.32 1.01
CA PRO A 75 -12.27 -10.48 -0.17
C PRO A 75 -13.31 -9.35 -0.28
N MET A 76 -12.84 -8.12 -0.46
CA MET A 76 -13.70 -6.94 -0.58
C MET A 76 -14.37 -6.85 -1.95
N GLU A 77 -15.57 -6.31 -1.98
CA GLU A 77 -16.29 -6.02 -3.23
C GLU A 77 -15.69 -4.78 -3.90
N ILE A 78 -15.83 -4.68 -5.23
CA ILE A 78 -15.33 -3.53 -5.99
C ILE A 78 -16.53 -2.77 -6.55
N GLN A 79 -16.58 -1.46 -6.32
CA GLN A 79 -17.67 -0.61 -6.79
C GLN A 79 -17.85 -0.71 -8.31
N GLY A 80 -19.06 -1.07 -8.73
CA GLY A 80 -19.41 -1.22 -10.14
C GLY A 80 -18.85 -2.47 -10.83
N SER A 81 -18.26 -3.41 -10.08
CA SER A 81 -17.77 -4.69 -10.61
C SER A 81 -18.59 -5.87 -10.10
N LYS A 82 -18.68 -6.93 -10.92
CA LYS A 82 -19.15 -8.25 -10.47
C LYS A 82 -18.03 -9.13 -9.95
N GLU A 83 -16.78 -8.79 -10.27
CA GLU A 83 -15.59 -9.48 -9.77
C GLU A 83 -15.27 -8.95 -8.37
N LYS A 84 -15.05 -9.85 -7.41
CA LYS A 84 -14.66 -9.52 -6.05
C LYS A 84 -13.14 -9.48 -5.93
N GLY A 85 -12.63 -8.51 -5.19
CA GLY A 85 -11.29 -8.52 -4.64
C GLY A 85 -10.11 -8.40 -5.60
N VAL A 86 -10.30 -8.24 -6.92
CA VAL A 86 -9.19 -8.14 -7.88
C VAL A 86 -9.39 -7.01 -8.90
N VAL A 87 -8.38 -6.16 -9.04
CA VAL A 87 -8.26 -5.15 -10.10
C VAL A 87 -6.99 -5.40 -10.89
N LEU A 88 -7.11 -5.51 -12.22
CA LEU A 88 -5.99 -5.63 -13.13
C LEU A 88 -5.72 -4.30 -13.84
N LEU A 89 -4.51 -3.80 -13.68
CA LEU A 89 -3.99 -2.61 -14.31
C LEU A 89 -3.00 -3.04 -15.39
N ARG A 90 -3.27 -2.67 -16.64
CA ARG A 90 -2.30 -2.84 -17.72
C ARG A 90 -1.13 -1.88 -17.55
N ALA A 91 0.00 -2.24 -18.17
CA ALA A 91 1.11 -1.32 -18.37
C ALA A 91 0.62 -0.03 -19.06
N LEU A 92 1.21 1.11 -18.70
CA LEU A 92 0.91 2.38 -19.37
C LEU A 92 1.48 2.38 -20.79
N GLU A 93 0.76 2.98 -21.72
CA GLU A 93 1.19 3.07 -23.13
C GLU A 93 2.54 3.80 -23.30
N SER A 94 2.78 4.83 -22.49
CA SER A 94 4.04 5.59 -22.47
C SER A 94 5.21 4.82 -21.85
N LYS A 95 4.97 3.65 -21.24
CA LYS A 95 5.96 2.81 -20.55
C LYS A 95 6.94 3.61 -19.67
N PRO A 96 6.45 4.50 -18.79
CA PRO A 96 7.34 5.23 -17.90
C PRO A 96 7.95 4.28 -16.88
N PHE A 97 9.09 4.66 -16.30
CA PHE A 97 9.73 3.85 -15.26
C PHE A 97 8.79 3.65 -14.05
N PHE A 98 8.04 4.69 -13.68
CA PHE A 98 7.06 4.64 -12.60
C PHE A 98 5.69 5.19 -13.02
N ARG A 99 4.64 4.68 -12.36
CA ARG A 99 3.30 5.26 -12.27
C ARG A 99 2.93 5.45 -10.81
N THR A 100 2.07 6.43 -10.54
CA THR A 100 1.66 6.75 -9.18
C THR A 100 0.24 6.26 -8.91
N LEU A 101 0.10 5.48 -7.84
CA LEU A 101 -1.20 5.13 -7.26
C LEU A 101 -1.42 5.98 -6.01
N ARG A 102 -2.53 6.72 -5.95
CA ARG A 102 -2.95 7.45 -4.75
C ARG A 102 -3.96 6.60 -3.99
N ILE A 103 -3.74 6.40 -2.69
CA ILE A 103 -4.49 5.43 -1.89
C ILE A 103 -5.08 6.13 -0.66
N SER A 104 -6.33 5.81 -0.35
CA SER A 104 -6.99 6.18 0.90
C SER A 104 -7.77 5.01 1.49
N CYS A 105 -7.61 4.79 2.79
CA CYS A 105 -8.22 3.75 3.58
C CYS A 105 -9.11 4.40 4.65
N GLU A 106 -10.38 4.08 4.62
CA GLU A 106 -11.42 4.63 5.48
C GLU A 106 -12.26 3.48 6.05
N TYR A 107 -12.89 3.71 7.19
CA TYR A 107 -13.84 2.78 7.78
C TYR A 107 -15.10 3.51 8.26
N SER A 108 -16.16 2.75 8.54
CA SER A 108 -17.36 3.24 9.22
C SER A 108 -17.86 2.22 10.23
N SER A 109 -17.92 2.65 11.49
CA SER A 109 -18.53 1.88 12.58
C SER A 109 -20.06 1.75 12.47
N GLN A 110 -20.68 2.55 11.60
CA GLN A 110 -22.13 2.57 11.36
C GLN A 110 -22.54 1.88 10.04
N GLY A 111 -21.59 1.25 9.35
CA GLY A 111 -21.82 0.52 8.11
C GLY A 111 -21.74 1.38 6.84
N PRO A 112 -22.16 0.85 5.67
CA PRO A 112 -21.87 1.44 4.36
C PRO A 112 -22.46 2.85 4.10
N SER A 113 -23.50 3.23 4.83
CA SER A 113 -24.16 4.54 4.73
C SER A 113 -23.78 5.49 5.87
N GLY A 114 -22.90 5.05 6.77
CA GLY A 114 -22.42 5.84 7.89
C GLY A 114 -21.36 6.87 7.49
N PRO A 115 -20.97 7.75 8.44
CA PRO A 115 -19.80 8.61 8.24
C PRO A 115 -18.54 7.76 8.11
N LEU A 116 -17.63 8.19 7.24
CA LEU A 116 -16.33 7.57 7.04
C LEU A 116 -15.27 8.27 7.88
N GLU A 117 -14.47 7.47 8.55
CA GLU A 117 -13.31 7.88 9.34
C GLU A 117 -12.05 7.32 8.68
N LYS A 118 -10.91 8.00 8.86
CA LYS A 118 -9.64 7.51 8.30
C LYS A 118 -9.13 6.38 9.18
N SER A 119 -8.73 5.27 8.56
CA SER A 119 -7.97 4.22 9.24
C SER A 119 -6.55 4.72 9.53
N ASP A 120 -5.89 4.18 10.55
CA ASP A 120 -4.45 4.25 10.63
C ASP A 120 -3.84 3.31 9.59
N VAL A 121 -2.72 3.70 8.96
CA VAL A 121 -2.09 2.90 7.89
C VAL A 121 -0.61 2.77 8.17
N LEU A 122 -0.09 1.54 8.18
CA LEU A 122 1.35 1.30 8.31
C LEU A 122 2.09 1.66 7.02
N VAL A 123 3.37 2.03 7.15
CA VAL A 123 4.27 2.20 6.00
C VAL A 123 4.19 0.94 5.11
N PRO A 124 3.90 1.07 3.79
CA PRO A 124 3.77 -0.08 2.90
C PRO A 124 5.03 -0.95 2.92
N GLN A 125 4.82 -2.26 3.10
CA GLN A 125 5.91 -3.23 3.08
C GLN A 125 6.18 -3.66 1.65
N MET A 126 7.36 -3.33 1.13
CA MET A 126 7.78 -3.72 -0.22
C MET A 126 8.61 -5.01 -0.20
N ARG A 127 8.33 -5.93 -1.12
CA ARG A 127 9.13 -7.14 -1.36
C ARG A 127 9.49 -7.26 -2.83
N CYS A 128 10.69 -7.76 -3.10
CA CYS A 128 11.18 -8.05 -4.45
C CYS A 128 11.44 -9.55 -4.59
N GLU A 129 10.93 -10.16 -5.66
CA GLU A 129 11.22 -11.55 -6.02
C GLU A 129 12.14 -11.59 -7.23
N TYR A 130 13.18 -12.42 -7.16
CA TYR A 130 14.21 -12.55 -8.20
C TYR A 130 14.22 -13.95 -8.79
N ASN A 131 14.52 -14.07 -10.09
CA ASN A 131 14.75 -15.32 -10.80
C ASN A 131 16.22 -15.43 -11.25
N GLY A 132 17.14 -15.38 -10.28
CA GLY A 132 18.58 -15.31 -10.50
C GLY A 132 19.21 -14.05 -9.91
N PRO A 133 20.55 -13.93 -9.89
CA PRO A 133 21.28 -12.90 -9.13
C PRO A 133 20.92 -11.45 -9.48
N GLN A 134 20.44 -11.19 -10.69
CA GLN A 134 20.14 -9.85 -11.20
C GLN A 134 18.84 -9.78 -11.99
N HIS A 135 18.01 -10.83 -11.95
CA HIS A 135 16.77 -10.84 -12.72
C HIS A 135 15.59 -10.58 -11.80
N LEU A 136 15.07 -9.36 -11.80
CA LEU A 136 13.91 -8.97 -11.01
C LEU A 136 12.63 -9.44 -11.70
N LYS A 137 11.94 -10.39 -11.07
CA LYS A 137 10.71 -10.97 -11.60
C LYS A 137 9.49 -10.14 -11.20
N ARG A 138 9.39 -9.80 -9.92
CA ARG A 138 8.19 -9.19 -9.33
C ARG A 138 8.55 -8.23 -8.22
N ILE A 139 7.75 -7.17 -8.07
CA ILE A 139 7.73 -6.33 -6.88
C ILE A 139 6.32 -6.38 -6.31
N SER A 140 6.20 -6.53 -5.00
CA SER A 140 4.92 -6.47 -4.29
C SER A 140 4.95 -5.47 -3.14
N TRP A 141 3.79 -4.93 -2.82
CA TRP A 141 3.54 -4.07 -1.68
C TRP A 141 2.36 -4.61 -0.89
N GLU A 142 2.51 -4.68 0.43
CA GLU A 142 1.42 -4.95 1.36
C GLU A 142 1.17 -3.72 2.22
N ILE A 143 -0.09 -3.34 2.32
CA ILE A 143 -0.58 -2.16 3.05
C ILE A 143 -1.60 -2.66 4.07
N PHE A 144 -1.36 -2.30 5.32
CA PHE A 144 -2.05 -2.80 6.50
C PHE A 144 -2.72 -1.62 7.22
N THR A 145 -3.96 -1.79 7.65
CA THR A 145 -4.76 -0.71 8.23
C THR A 145 -5.38 -1.08 9.56
N GLU A 146 -5.65 -0.08 10.39
CA GLU A 146 -6.29 -0.20 11.70
C GLU A 146 -7.48 0.79 11.81
N ASP A 147 -8.62 0.33 12.30
CA ASP A 147 -9.86 1.08 12.50
C ASP A 147 -10.06 1.56 13.95
N GLY A 148 -9.12 1.24 14.84
CA GLY A 148 -8.96 1.84 16.16
C GLY A 148 -9.49 0.99 17.31
N VAL A 149 -9.81 -0.28 17.07
CA VAL A 149 -10.42 -1.17 18.07
C VAL A 149 -9.38 -1.99 18.83
N ASP A 150 -8.48 -2.71 18.14
CA ASP A 150 -7.61 -3.71 18.78
C ASP A 150 -6.11 -3.62 18.42
N LYS A 151 -5.73 -2.74 17.47
CA LYS A 151 -4.33 -2.44 17.11
C LYS A 151 -3.59 -3.60 16.47
N ASP A 152 -4.29 -4.50 15.80
CA ASP A 152 -3.68 -5.62 15.09
C ASP A 152 -3.27 -5.28 13.63
N TYR A 153 -3.73 -4.13 13.12
CA TYR A 153 -3.43 -3.60 11.78
C TYR A 153 -3.80 -4.56 10.63
N ASN A 154 -4.88 -5.33 10.74
CA ASN A 154 -5.34 -6.20 9.65
C ASN A 154 -6.75 -5.90 9.14
N ASP A 155 -7.38 -4.81 9.60
CA ASP A 155 -8.78 -4.48 9.28
C ASP A 155 -9.06 -4.44 7.79
N SER A 156 -8.11 -3.85 7.04
CA SER A 156 -8.02 -4.03 5.59
C SER A 156 -6.57 -4.26 5.17
N VAL A 157 -6.39 -5.20 4.24
CA VAL A 157 -5.09 -5.56 3.68
C VAL A 157 -5.13 -5.40 2.17
N LEU A 158 -4.47 -4.36 1.68
CA LEU A 158 -4.31 -4.06 0.26
C LEU A 158 -2.97 -4.62 -0.22
N ARG A 159 -3.02 -5.52 -1.20
CA ARG A 159 -1.84 -6.13 -1.83
C ARG A 159 -1.75 -5.69 -3.27
N ILE A 160 -0.61 -5.11 -3.63
CA ILE A 160 -0.30 -4.63 -4.99
C ILE A 160 0.89 -5.43 -5.50
N THR A 161 0.75 -6.07 -6.65
CA THR A 161 1.80 -6.89 -7.27
C THR A 161 2.07 -6.41 -8.68
N ALA A 162 3.33 -6.10 -8.98
CA ALA A 162 3.80 -5.73 -10.32
C ALA A 162 4.69 -6.85 -10.88
N GLU A 163 4.29 -7.40 -12.03
CA GLU A 163 5.09 -8.35 -12.80
C GLU A 163 6.05 -7.56 -13.70
N VAL A 164 7.34 -7.57 -13.37
CA VAL A 164 8.36 -6.70 -13.98
C VAL A 164 9.18 -7.45 -15.03
N ASP A 165 9.63 -8.67 -14.70
CA ASP A 165 10.40 -9.57 -15.57
C ASP A 165 11.56 -8.87 -16.33
N LYS A 166 12.57 -8.38 -15.58
CA LYS A 166 13.70 -7.60 -16.11
C LYS A 166 15.05 -7.95 -15.48
N ASP A 167 16.09 -7.88 -16.31
CA ASP A 167 17.48 -7.87 -15.85
C ASP A 167 17.85 -6.49 -15.27
N LEU A 168 18.53 -6.50 -14.12
CA LEU A 168 19.12 -5.33 -13.48
C LEU A 168 20.56 -5.19 -14.00
N CYS A 169 20.77 -4.21 -14.88
CA CYS A 169 22.08 -3.86 -15.44
C CYS A 169 22.98 -3.11 -14.44
#